data_AF-A0A0W0FRY9-F1
#
_entry.id   AF-A0A0W0FRY9-F1
#
_cell.length_a   1.000
_cell.length_b   1.000
_cell.length_c   1.000
_cell.angle_alpha   90.00
_cell.angle_beta   90.00
_cell.angle_gamma   90.00
#
_symmetry.space_group_name_H-M   'P 1'
#
loop_
_entity.id
_entity.type
_entity.pdbx_description
1 polymer ?
#
loop_
_entity_poly.entity_id
_entity_poly.type
_entity_poly.pdbx_seq_one_letter_code
_entity_poly.pdbx_strand_id
1 'polypeptide(L)'
;MSSSYELLPPSDNPAEQKDMGIEEQHVKSEVRGGDGVAQLVALAASGTTLIITWIAVSSNSPTKIGWFAFHPPLQTLALFLFTYGILTLQPTSQPKTKAAGFQRHQFAIFFMGVPAITFGTLSVMYNKWLRDAEHFKTWHGTFGLLCMLWIGVQIAIGGGSVWFNGAAFGGSVKAKALWKYHRLSGYILFPMLLFTVNLGGAWSHWGQKNTSSFVRILAFVIAPAAVLTALYSRVR
;
A
#
# COMPACT_ATOMS: atom_id res chain seq x y z
N MET A 1 -6.29 -21.01 47.55
CA MET A 1 -4.93 -20.60 48.01
C MET A 1 -4.48 -19.45 47.14
N SER A 2 -4.57 -18.22 47.66
CA SER A 2 -4.17 -16.99 46.95
C SER A 2 -2.70 -16.75 47.24
N SER A 3 -1.82 -16.98 46.26
CA SER A 3 -0.41 -16.58 46.36
C SER A 3 -0.34 -15.07 46.13
N SER A 4 -0.19 -14.31 47.21
CA SER A 4 0.14 -12.89 47.18
C SER A 4 1.51 -12.71 46.50
N TYR A 5 1.52 -12.05 45.35
CA TYR A 5 2.76 -11.54 44.75
C TYR A 5 3.23 -10.37 45.61
N GLU A 6 4.09 -10.67 46.57
CA GLU A 6 4.78 -9.67 47.38
C GLU A 6 5.83 -9.00 46.49
N LEU A 7 5.62 -7.73 46.16
CA LEU A 7 6.60 -6.92 45.46
C LEU A 7 7.78 -6.71 46.42
N LEU A 8 8.93 -7.33 46.11
CA LEU A 8 10.16 -7.11 46.84
C LEU A 8 10.52 -5.61 46.77
N PRO A 9 10.94 -5.00 47.91
CA PRO A 9 11.41 -3.63 47.89
C PRO A 9 12.65 -3.50 46.99
N PRO A 10 12.88 -2.31 46.39
CA PRO A 10 14.07 -2.06 45.60
C PRO A 10 15.33 -2.39 46.41
N SER A 11 16.32 -3.05 45.78
CA SER A 11 17.61 -3.31 46.41
C SER A 11 18.31 -1.99 46.73
N ASP A 12 18.76 -1.80 47.97
CA ASP A 12 19.61 -0.67 48.37
C ASP A 12 21.06 -0.81 47.87
N ASN A 13 21.36 -1.90 47.16
CA ASN A 13 22.64 -2.14 46.55
C ASN A 13 22.83 -1.23 45.32
N PRO A 14 23.77 -0.27 45.35
CA PRO A 14 24.00 0.65 44.23
C PRO A 14 24.44 -0.07 42.95
N ALA A 15 25.00 -1.27 43.04
CA ALA A 15 25.41 -2.07 41.89
C ALA A 15 24.21 -2.72 41.17
N GLU A 16 23.20 -3.20 41.90
CA GLU A 16 21.97 -3.76 41.31
C GLU A 16 21.06 -2.67 40.74
N GLN A 17 20.98 -1.50 41.37
CA GLN A 17 20.29 -0.35 40.79
C GLN A 17 20.96 0.15 39.50
N LYS A 18 22.29 0.03 39.42
CA LYS A 18 23.06 0.39 38.22
C LYS A 18 22.78 -0.58 37.07
N ASP A 19 22.62 -1.87 37.36
CA ASP A 19 22.33 -2.90 36.34
C ASP A 19 20.90 -2.77 35.79
N MET A 20 19.93 -2.48 36.65
CA MET A 20 18.53 -2.19 36.29
C MET A 20 18.36 -0.93 35.41
N GLY A 21 19.33 -0.01 35.44
CA GLY A 21 19.31 1.23 34.64
C GLY A 21 20.12 1.18 33.34
N ILE A 22 20.89 0.10 33.09
CA ILE A 22 21.73 -0.02 31.89
C ILE A 22 20.98 -0.69 30.74
N GLU A 23 20.07 -1.63 31.00
CA GLU A 23 19.25 -2.24 29.93
C GLU A 23 18.28 -1.25 29.26
N GLU A 24 17.84 -0.20 29.95
CA GLU A 24 16.94 0.83 29.39
C GLU A 24 17.60 1.71 28.31
N GLN A 25 18.93 1.67 28.15
CA GLN A 25 19.63 2.60 27.26
C GLN A 25 19.88 2.09 25.84
N HIS A 26 19.62 0.82 25.53
CA HIS A 26 19.77 0.30 24.16
C HIS A 26 18.41 0.00 23.50
N VAL A 27 17.77 1.07 23.01
CA VAL A 27 16.63 0.92 22.09
C VAL A 27 17.06 0.08 20.88
N LYS A 28 16.52 -1.15 20.78
CA LYS A 28 16.82 -2.07 19.68
C LYS A 28 16.50 -1.41 18.33
N SER A 29 17.44 -1.48 17.39
CA SER A 29 17.24 -0.97 16.02
C SER A 29 15.98 -1.59 15.40
N GLU A 30 15.13 -0.74 14.83
CA GLU A 30 13.96 -1.19 14.06
C GLU A 30 14.36 -1.76 12.69
N VAL A 31 15.52 -1.32 12.19
CA VAL A 31 16.00 -1.57 10.82
C VAL A 31 16.92 -2.80 10.81
N ARG A 32 16.65 -3.75 9.90
CA ARG A 32 17.58 -4.84 9.54
C ARG A 32 18.48 -4.44 8.37
N GLY A 33 19.61 -5.13 8.25
CA GLY A 33 20.39 -5.11 7.01
C GLY A 33 19.52 -5.42 5.80
N GLY A 34 19.58 -4.58 4.77
CA GLY A 34 18.79 -4.70 3.54
C GLY A 34 17.44 -3.97 3.54
N ASP A 35 16.89 -3.54 4.67
CA ASP A 35 15.58 -2.86 4.71
C ASP A 35 15.59 -1.54 3.91
N GLY A 36 16.71 -0.82 3.91
CA GLY A 36 16.90 0.40 3.10
C GLY A 36 16.99 0.12 1.60
N VAL A 37 17.73 -0.93 1.21
CA VAL A 37 17.83 -1.37 -0.20
C VAL A 37 16.45 -1.82 -0.70
N ALA A 38 15.74 -2.62 0.09
CA ALA A 38 14.39 -3.06 -0.25
C ALA A 38 13.41 -1.87 -0.40
N GLN A 39 13.51 -0.87 0.49
CA GLN A 39 12.71 0.35 0.34
C GLN A 39 13.03 1.09 -0.98
N LEU A 40 14.31 1.27 -1.31
CA LEU A 40 14.73 1.90 -2.56
C LEU A 40 14.25 1.11 -3.79
N VAL A 41 14.41 -0.22 -3.79
CA VAL A 41 13.94 -1.10 -4.87
C VAL A 41 12.44 -0.96 -5.06
N ALA A 42 11.64 -1.01 -3.99
CA ALA A 42 10.19 -0.87 -4.09
C ALA A 42 9.77 0.50 -4.65
N LEU A 43 10.40 1.59 -4.21
CA LEU A 43 10.11 2.93 -4.72
C LEU A 43 10.58 3.13 -6.17
N ALA A 44 11.77 2.65 -6.52
CA ALA A 44 12.31 2.74 -7.88
C ALA A 44 11.48 1.90 -8.86
N ALA A 45 11.09 0.68 -8.48
CA ALA A 45 10.29 -0.19 -9.33
C ALA A 45 8.87 0.33 -9.52
N SER A 46 8.18 0.76 -8.45
CA SER A 46 6.85 1.39 -8.59
C SER A 46 6.93 2.72 -9.34
N GLY A 47 7.99 3.51 -9.13
CA GLY A 47 8.29 4.73 -9.90
C GLY A 47 8.54 4.44 -11.39
N THR A 48 9.17 3.31 -11.72
CA THR A 48 9.36 2.85 -13.10
C THR A 48 8.01 2.59 -13.78
N THR A 49 7.12 1.83 -13.13
CA THR A 49 5.75 1.59 -13.62
C THR A 49 4.99 2.91 -13.82
N LEU A 50 5.10 3.84 -12.89
CA LEU A 50 4.48 5.17 -12.96
C LEU A 50 4.98 5.98 -14.15
N ILE A 51 6.29 6.21 -14.23
CA ILE A 51 6.92 7.08 -15.22
C ILE A 51 6.70 6.52 -16.63
N ILE A 52 6.90 5.21 -16.83
CA ILE A 52 6.69 4.59 -18.14
C ILE A 52 5.23 4.70 -18.57
N THR A 53 4.27 4.55 -17.66
CA THR A 53 2.85 4.71 -17.98
C THR A 53 2.52 6.12 -18.41
N TRP A 54 3.05 7.12 -17.71
CA TRP A 54 2.85 8.53 -18.05
C TRP A 54 3.46 8.89 -19.41
N ILE A 55 4.68 8.41 -19.69
CA ILE A 55 5.33 8.57 -20.99
C ILE A 55 4.50 7.89 -22.08
N ALA A 56 4.09 6.64 -21.87
CA ALA A 56 3.31 5.88 -22.85
C ALA A 56 1.99 6.58 -23.20
N VAL A 57 1.26 7.12 -22.22
CA VAL A 57 0.01 7.84 -22.48
C VAL A 57 0.27 9.18 -23.17
N SER A 58 1.23 9.96 -22.67
CA SER A 58 1.52 11.30 -23.19
C SER A 58 2.04 11.27 -24.64
N SER A 59 2.82 10.25 -24.99
CA SER A 59 3.40 10.08 -26.32
C SER A 59 2.44 9.47 -27.36
N ASN A 60 1.25 9.00 -26.95
CA ASN A 60 0.32 8.29 -27.83
C ASN A 60 -1.03 9.01 -27.98
N SER A 61 -0.98 10.30 -28.35
CA SER A 61 -2.17 11.13 -28.66
C SER A 61 -3.23 11.11 -27.56
N PRO A 62 -2.94 11.58 -26.33
CA PRO A 62 -3.83 11.47 -25.17
C PRO A 62 -5.21 12.10 -25.41
N THR A 63 -5.28 13.16 -26.22
CA THR A 63 -6.56 13.81 -26.59
C THR A 63 -7.48 12.92 -27.41
N LYS A 64 -6.95 11.99 -28.24
CA LYS A 64 -7.75 11.09 -29.09
C LYS A 64 -8.38 9.94 -28.32
N ILE A 65 -7.72 9.49 -27.26
CA ILE A 65 -8.23 8.42 -26.39
C ILE A 65 -9.21 8.94 -25.32
N GLY A 66 -9.41 10.27 -25.25
CA GLY A 66 -10.42 10.91 -24.41
C GLY A 66 -10.19 10.66 -22.92
N TRP A 67 -11.27 10.38 -22.20
CA TRP A 67 -11.22 10.17 -20.74
C TRP A 67 -10.38 8.96 -20.33
N PHE A 68 -10.13 8.01 -21.23
CA PHE A 68 -9.19 6.91 -20.97
C PHE A 68 -7.77 7.40 -20.69
N ALA A 69 -7.35 8.57 -21.20
CA ALA A 69 -6.02 9.13 -20.94
C ALA A 69 -5.73 9.35 -19.45
N PHE A 70 -6.76 9.59 -18.63
CA PHE A 70 -6.58 9.77 -17.19
C PHE A 70 -6.41 8.45 -16.45
N HIS A 71 -6.93 7.35 -17.00
CA HIS A 71 -6.99 6.08 -16.29
C HIS A 71 -5.59 5.51 -15.99
N PRO A 72 -4.75 5.09 -16.96
CA PRO A 72 -3.45 4.49 -16.63
C PRO A 72 -2.55 5.37 -15.74
N PRO A 73 -2.40 6.69 -15.99
CA PRO A 73 -1.56 7.56 -15.16
C PRO A 73 -2.02 7.65 -13.72
N LEU A 74 -3.32 7.74 -13.47
CA LEU A 74 -3.86 7.84 -12.11
C LEU A 74 -3.85 6.51 -11.36
N GLN A 75 -4.08 5.40 -12.07
CA GLN A 75 -3.95 4.05 -11.47
C GLN A 75 -2.53 3.79 -10.99
N THR A 76 -1.54 4.14 -11.82
CA THR A 76 -0.13 3.95 -11.46
C THR A 76 0.37 4.96 -10.43
N LEU A 77 -0.19 6.17 -10.39
CA LEU A 77 0.04 7.14 -9.31
C LEU A 77 -0.47 6.60 -7.98
N ALA A 78 -1.70 6.08 -7.95
CA ALA A 78 -2.26 5.44 -6.77
C ALA A 78 -1.41 4.25 -6.32
N LEU A 79 -0.96 3.39 -7.25
CA LEU A 79 -0.09 2.26 -6.92
C LEU A 79 1.25 2.70 -6.29
N PHE A 80 1.87 3.76 -6.80
CA PHE A 80 3.08 4.33 -6.21
C PHE A 80 2.82 4.86 -4.79
N LEU A 81 1.73 5.61 -4.60
CA LEU A 81 1.34 6.14 -3.29
C LEU A 81 0.99 5.04 -2.29
N PHE A 82 0.35 3.96 -2.74
CA PHE A 82 0.07 2.78 -1.92
C PHE A 82 1.37 2.06 -1.54
N THR A 83 2.29 1.91 -2.49
CA THR A 83 3.63 1.36 -2.23
C THR A 83 4.33 2.17 -1.14
N TYR A 84 4.43 3.49 -1.31
CA TYR A 84 5.02 4.39 -0.32
C TYR A 84 4.33 4.28 1.04
N GLY A 85 3.00 4.40 1.09
CA GLY A 85 2.24 4.36 2.33
C GLY A 85 2.30 3.01 3.06
N ILE A 86 2.44 1.89 2.36
CA ILE A 86 2.67 0.58 2.99
C ILE A 86 4.11 0.48 3.51
N LEU A 87 5.09 1.01 2.77
CA LEU A 87 6.49 1.02 3.21
C LEU A 87 6.72 1.88 4.45
N THR A 88 5.92 2.94 4.70
CA THR A 88 6.07 3.77 5.91
C THR A 88 5.63 3.09 7.19
N LEU A 89 4.86 2.00 7.10
CA LEU A 89 4.42 1.21 8.27
C LEU A 89 5.46 0.17 8.71
N GLN A 90 6.49 -0.09 7.91
CA GLN A 90 7.45 -1.17 8.17
C GLN A 90 8.87 -0.79 7.76
N PRO A 91 9.90 -1.06 8.56
CA PRO A 91 9.79 -1.48 9.96
C PRO A 91 9.41 -0.30 10.85
N THR A 92 8.46 -0.52 11.77
CA THR A 92 8.19 0.37 12.90
C THR A 92 7.84 -0.49 14.13
N SER A 93 8.51 -0.26 15.26
CA SER A 93 8.31 -1.00 16.51
C SER A 93 8.01 -0.07 17.69
N GLN A 94 8.57 1.12 17.69
CA GLN A 94 8.46 2.14 18.72
C GLN A 94 7.18 2.98 18.53
N PRO A 95 6.56 3.48 19.62
CA PRO A 95 5.33 4.26 19.52
C PRO A 95 5.42 5.48 18.60
N LYS A 96 6.53 6.24 18.69
CA LYS A 96 6.77 7.45 17.88
C LYS A 96 6.85 7.13 16.38
N THR A 97 7.59 6.08 16.01
CA THR A 97 7.77 5.70 14.60
C THR A 97 6.51 5.08 14.02
N LYS A 98 5.77 4.27 14.81
CA LYS A 98 4.45 3.77 14.44
C LYS A 98 3.44 4.89 14.17
N ALA A 99 3.37 5.90 15.05
CA ALA A 99 2.47 7.03 14.86
C ALA A 99 2.81 7.84 13.61
N ALA A 100 4.10 8.15 13.39
CA ALA A 100 4.55 8.86 12.19
C ALA A 100 4.30 8.04 10.90
N GLY A 101 4.58 6.73 10.93
CA GLY A 101 4.32 5.82 9.81
C GLY A 101 2.85 5.74 9.46
N PHE A 102 1.97 5.71 10.47
CA PHE A 102 0.53 5.73 10.32
C PHE A 102 0.00 7.02 9.69
N GLN A 103 0.49 8.18 10.12
CA GLN A 103 0.09 9.47 9.52
C GLN A 103 0.47 9.54 8.03
N ARG A 104 1.69 9.12 7.69
CA ARG A 104 2.15 9.05 6.28
C ARG A 104 1.34 8.07 5.46
N HIS A 105 0.98 6.92 6.04
CA HIS A 105 0.11 5.93 5.41
C HIS A 105 -1.27 6.50 5.09
N GLN A 106 -1.93 7.15 6.07
CA GLN A 106 -3.23 7.78 5.85
C GLN A 106 -3.15 8.87 4.79
N PHE A 107 -2.15 9.74 4.87
CA PHE A 107 -1.96 10.80 3.88
C PHE A 107 -1.77 10.25 2.47
N ALA A 108 -0.79 9.36 2.27
CA ALA A 108 -0.47 8.84 0.95
C ALA A 108 -1.60 7.98 0.37
N ILE A 109 -2.19 7.08 1.16
CA ILE A 109 -3.20 6.14 0.68
C ILE A 109 -4.58 6.78 0.65
N PHE A 110 -5.08 7.24 1.79
CA PHE A 110 -6.48 7.66 1.90
C PHE A 110 -6.72 9.03 1.26
N PHE A 111 -5.84 10.01 1.49
CA PHE A 111 -6.06 11.37 0.98
C PHE A 111 -5.56 11.60 -0.44
N MET A 112 -4.60 10.81 -0.93
CA MET A 112 -4.03 10.98 -2.27
C MET A 112 -4.31 9.79 -3.19
N GLY A 113 -3.96 8.57 -2.76
CA GLY A 113 -4.06 7.39 -3.61
C GLY A 113 -5.49 6.94 -3.90
N VAL A 114 -6.39 6.98 -2.92
CA VAL A 114 -7.80 6.61 -3.08
C VAL A 114 -8.53 7.58 -4.01
N PRO A 115 -8.38 8.91 -3.88
CA PRO A 115 -8.91 9.84 -4.89
C PRO A 115 -8.35 9.58 -6.29
N ALA A 116 -7.04 9.36 -6.42
CA ALA A 116 -6.41 9.07 -7.71
C ALA A 116 -6.98 7.80 -8.36
N ILE A 117 -7.03 6.68 -7.63
CA ILE A 117 -7.53 5.40 -8.17
C ILE A 117 -9.03 5.47 -8.51
N THR A 118 -9.79 6.21 -7.71
CA THR A 118 -11.23 6.41 -7.93
C THR A 118 -11.47 7.25 -9.19
N PHE A 119 -10.83 8.41 -9.31
CA PHE A 119 -10.96 9.26 -10.49
C PHE A 119 -10.43 8.56 -11.76
N GLY A 120 -9.32 7.83 -11.66
CA GLY A 120 -8.83 6.98 -12.74
C GLY A 120 -9.83 5.91 -13.16
N THR A 121 -10.55 5.29 -12.22
CA THR A 121 -11.58 4.27 -12.54
C THR A 121 -12.82 4.90 -13.16
N LEU A 122 -13.31 6.00 -12.59
CA LEU A 122 -14.48 6.71 -13.10
C LEU A 122 -14.23 7.25 -14.51
N SER A 123 -13.02 7.75 -14.81
CA SER A 123 -12.68 8.25 -16.15
C SER A 123 -12.75 7.17 -17.22
N VAL A 124 -12.26 5.94 -16.99
CA VAL A 124 -12.42 4.85 -17.96
C VAL A 124 -13.86 4.36 -18.05
N MET A 125 -14.61 4.32 -16.94
CA MET A 125 -16.03 3.97 -16.96
C MET A 125 -16.84 4.94 -17.81
N TYR A 126 -16.61 6.25 -17.61
CA TYR A 126 -17.26 7.30 -18.38
C TYR A 126 -16.82 7.29 -19.85
N ASN A 127 -15.52 7.05 -20.13
CA ASN A 127 -15.03 6.90 -21.50
C ASN A 127 -15.76 5.76 -22.26
N LYS A 128 -15.99 4.64 -21.58
CA LYS A 128 -16.70 3.50 -22.16
C LYS A 128 -18.18 3.81 -22.39
N TRP A 129 -18.82 4.48 -21.44
CA TRP A 129 -20.20 4.91 -21.58
C TRP A 129 -20.39 5.83 -22.79
N LEU A 130 -19.52 6.83 -22.98
CA LEU A 130 -19.54 7.73 -24.15
C LEU A 130 -19.36 7.02 -25.51
N ARG A 131 -18.82 5.80 -25.51
CA ARG A 131 -18.47 5.04 -26.72
C ARG A 131 -19.30 3.77 -26.87
N ASP A 132 -20.35 3.61 -26.05
CA ASP A 132 -21.20 2.42 -25.99
C ASP A 132 -20.40 1.09 -25.92
N ALA A 133 -19.30 1.12 -25.15
CA ALA A 133 -18.38 0.00 -25.02
C ALA A 133 -18.69 -0.83 -23.78
N GLU A 134 -18.58 -2.16 -23.89
CA GLU A 134 -18.88 -3.07 -22.79
C GLU A 134 -17.99 -2.85 -21.54
N HIS A 135 -18.60 -2.96 -20.36
CA HIS A 135 -17.93 -2.85 -19.06
C HIS A 135 -17.57 -4.23 -18.49
N PHE A 136 -16.42 -4.30 -17.81
CA PHE A 136 -15.99 -5.47 -17.00
C PHE A 136 -15.91 -6.83 -17.73
N LYS A 137 -15.70 -6.84 -19.06
CA LYS A 137 -15.59 -8.07 -19.87
C LYS A 137 -14.18 -8.66 -19.99
N THR A 138 -13.16 -7.90 -19.59
CA THR A 138 -11.77 -8.37 -19.62
C THR A 138 -11.32 -8.74 -18.21
N TRP A 139 -10.36 -9.67 -18.10
CA TRP A 139 -9.74 -9.99 -16.82
C TRP A 139 -9.24 -8.74 -16.07
N HIS A 140 -8.59 -7.80 -16.77
CA HIS A 140 -8.20 -6.52 -16.20
C HIS A 140 -9.39 -5.76 -15.60
N GLY A 141 -10.50 -5.65 -16.32
CA GLY A 141 -11.70 -4.97 -15.85
C GLY A 141 -12.37 -5.66 -14.66
N THR A 142 -12.46 -6.99 -14.67
CA THR A 142 -13.05 -7.79 -13.59
C THR A 142 -12.23 -7.70 -12.31
N PHE A 143 -10.91 -7.94 -12.39
CA PHE A 143 -10.01 -7.80 -11.24
C PHE A 143 -9.93 -6.36 -10.74
N GLY A 144 -9.95 -5.38 -11.65
CA GLY A 144 -9.99 -3.96 -11.29
C GLY A 144 -11.24 -3.59 -10.48
N LEU A 145 -12.42 -4.04 -10.90
CA LEU A 145 -13.66 -3.82 -10.13
C LEU A 145 -13.60 -4.47 -8.75
N LEU A 146 -13.12 -5.72 -8.69
CA LEU A 146 -12.97 -6.44 -7.43
C LEU A 146 -12.01 -5.71 -6.48
N CYS A 147 -10.86 -5.26 -6.97
CA CYS A 147 -9.92 -4.44 -6.21
C CYS A 147 -10.57 -3.14 -5.71
N MET A 148 -11.35 -2.43 -6.53
CA MET A 148 -12.01 -1.19 -6.14
C MET A 148 -13.03 -1.40 -5.01
N LEU A 149 -13.86 -2.46 -5.11
CA LEU A 149 -14.79 -2.83 -4.04
C LEU A 149 -14.02 -3.20 -2.76
N TRP A 150 -12.92 -3.96 -2.90
CA TRP A 150 -12.09 -4.35 -1.78
C TRP A 150 -11.40 -3.16 -1.11
N ILE A 151 -10.93 -2.16 -1.86
CA ILE A 151 -10.42 -0.90 -1.30
C ILE A 151 -11.50 -0.21 -0.46
N GLY A 152 -12.76 -0.18 -0.93
CA GLY A 152 -13.88 0.34 -0.14
C GLY A 152 -14.03 -0.36 1.21
N VAL A 153 -13.95 -1.69 1.22
CA VAL A 153 -13.95 -2.49 2.47
C VAL A 153 -12.72 -2.19 3.33
N GLN A 154 -11.52 -2.02 2.75
CA GLN A 154 -10.32 -1.65 3.50
C GLN A 154 -10.46 -0.29 4.18
N ILE A 155 -11.04 0.68 3.50
CA ILE A 155 -11.28 2.02 4.04
C ILE A 155 -12.28 1.94 5.20
N ALA A 156 -13.38 1.20 5.03
CA ALA A 156 -14.39 1.04 6.07
C ALA A 156 -13.82 0.37 7.33
N ILE A 157 -13.09 -0.73 7.19
CA ILE A 157 -12.48 -1.46 8.31
C ILE A 157 -11.34 -0.63 8.93
N GLY A 158 -10.44 -0.09 8.12
CA GLY A 158 -9.30 0.70 8.58
C GLY A 158 -9.74 1.97 9.29
N GLY A 159 -10.57 2.79 8.64
CA GLY A 159 -11.11 4.03 9.16
C GLY A 159 -11.96 3.81 10.42
N GLY A 160 -12.89 2.84 10.38
CA GLY A 160 -13.72 2.50 11.53
C GLY A 160 -12.92 2.00 12.75
N SER A 161 -11.71 1.46 12.53
CA SER A 161 -10.86 0.98 13.62
C SER A 161 -10.04 2.09 14.29
N VAL A 162 -9.74 3.17 13.59
CA VAL A 162 -8.76 4.18 14.04
C VAL A 162 -9.36 5.57 14.28
N TRP A 163 -10.47 5.91 13.64
CA TRP A 163 -11.14 7.19 13.84
C TRP A 163 -12.12 7.13 15.02
N PHE A 164 -12.31 8.27 15.68
CA PHE A 164 -13.23 8.41 16.82
C PHE A 164 -13.05 7.31 17.89
N ASN A 165 -11.79 6.96 18.19
CA ASN A 165 -11.42 5.90 19.14
C ASN A 165 -12.05 4.52 18.85
N GLY A 166 -12.34 4.21 17.59
CA GLY A 166 -12.91 2.93 17.19
C GLY A 166 -14.38 2.75 17.58
N ALA A 167 -15.12 3.86 17.74
CA ALA A 167 -16.54 3.83 18.14
C ALA A 167 -17.39 2.92 17.25
N ALA A 168 -17.12 2.88 15.94
CA ALA A 168 -17.82 2.04 14.97
C ALA A 168 -17.73 0.53 15.28
N PHE A 169 -16.72 0.09 16.04
CA PHE A 169 -16.50 -1.31 16.40
C PHE A 169 -16.53 -1.57 17.92
N GLY A 170 -17.16 -0.67 18.68
CA GLY A 170 -17.35 -0.85 20.13
C GLY A 170 -16.15 -0.44 20.98
N GLY A 171 -15.31 0.47 20.47
CA GLY A 171 -14.23 1.12 21.23
C GLY A 171 -12.84 0.50 21.02
N SER A 172 -11.84 1.13 21.65
CA SER A 172 -10.42 0.99 21.30
C SER A 172 -9.87 -0.45 21.37
N VAL A 173 -10.33 -1.30 22.30
CA VAL A 173 -9.83 -2.67 22.45
C VAL A 173 -10.35 -3.59 21.34
N LYS A 174 -11.66 -3.57 21.07
CA LYS A 174 -12.27 -4.38 19.99
C LYS A 174 -11.85 -3.89 18.61
N ALA A 175 -11.76 -2.57 18.42
CA ALA A 175 -11.27 -1.96 17.19
C ALA A 175 -9.81 -2.34 16.87
N LYS A 176 -8.93 -2.38 17.89
CA LYS A 176 -7.54 -2.84 17.70
C LYS A 176 -7.45 -4.29 17.22
N ALA A 177 -8.39 -5.15 17.62
CA ALA A 177 -8.40 -6.55 17.18
C ALA A 177 -8.71 -6.70 15.69
N LEU A 178 -9.36 -5.71 15.05
CA LEU A 178 -9.67 -5.72 13.62
C LEU A 178 -8.48 -5.29 12.76
N TRP A 179 -7.52 -4.55 13.31
CA TRP A 179 -6.38 -4.04 12.56
C TRP A 179 -5.52 -5.16 11.93
N LYS A 180 -5.40 -6.31 12.61
CA LYS A 180 -4.68 -7.48 12.05
C LYS A 180 -5.33 -7.98 10.76
N TYR A 181 -6.65 -7.93 10.65
CA TYR A 181 -7.38 -8.35 9.45
C TYR A 181 -7.27 -7.29 8.34
N HIS A 182 -7.36 -6.00 8.67
CA HIS A 182 -7.06 -4.92 7.72
C HIS A 182 -5.65 -5.08 7.14
N ARG A 183 -4.65 -5.31 8.00
CA ARG A 183 -3.25 -5.52 7.61
C ARG A 183 -3.09 -6.75 6.72
N LEU A 184 -3.56 -7.92 7.15
CA LEU A 184 -3.47 -9.16 6.38
C LEU A 184 -4.17 -9.02 5.04
N SER A 185 -5.39 -8.47 5.04
CA SER A 185 -6.17 -8.30 3.82
C SER A 185 -5.52 -7.28 2.88
N GLY A 186 -4.87 -6.23 3.38
CA GLY A 186 -4.07 -5.31 2.58
C GLY A 186 -2.88 -6.00 1.92
N TYR A 187 -2.20 -6.92 2.61
CA TYR A 187 -1.13 -7.72 2.02
C TYR A 187 -1.61 -8.68 0.93
N ILE A 188 -2.90 -9.03 0.88
CA ILE A 188 -3.48 -9.85 -0.20
C ILE A 188 -3.97 -8.97 -1.36
N LEU A 189 -4.60 -7.83 -1.03
CA LEU A 189 -5.11 -6.88 -2.01
C LEU A 189 -4.00 -6.21 -2.83
N PHE A 190 -2.87 -5.87 -2.20
CA PHE A 190 -1.79 -5.19 -2.91
C PHE A 190 -1.18 -6.00 -4.08
N PRO A 191 -0.86 -7.31 -3.92
CA PRO A 191 -0.53 -8.18 -5.06
C PRO A 191 -1.60 -8.22 -6.15
N MET A 192 -2.88 -8.21 -5.76
CA MET A 192 -3.99 -8.23 -6.72
C MET A 192 -4.07 -6.93 -7.54
N LEU A 193 -3.77 -5.78 -6.92
CA LEU A 193 -3.60 -4.50 -7.62
C LEU A 193 -2.41 -4.55 -8.60
N LEU A 194 -1.26 -5.08 -8.16
CA LEU A 194 -0.09 -5.28 -9.03
C LEU A 194 -0.42 -6.19 -10.22
N PHE A 195 -1.16 -7.27 -9.99
CA PHE A 195 -1.64 -8.16 -11.04
C PHE A 195 -2.64 -7.46 -11.99
N THR A 196 -3.53 -6.62 -11.46
CA THR A 196 -4.46 -5.83 -12.27
C THR A 196 -3.70 -4.86 -13.20
N VAL A 197 -2.65 -4.21 -12.68
CA VAL A 197 -1.77 -3.34 -13.47
C VAL A 197 -0.96 -4.13 -14.50
N ASN A 198 -0.53 -5.35 -14.17
CA ASN A 198 0.09 -6.27 -15.14
C ASN A 198 -0.86 -6.56 -16.32
N LEU A 199 -2.10 -6.97 -16.03
CA LEU A 199 -3.10 -7.23 -17.06
C LEU A 199 -3.39 -6.00 -17.92
N GLY A 200 -3.45 -4.81 -17.30
CA GLY A 200 -3.71 -3.55 -18.01
C GLY A 200 -2.53 -3.08 -18.87
N GLY A 201 -1.32 -3.04 -18.31
CA GLY A 201 -0.15 -2.48 -18.98
C GLY A 201 0.55 -3.46 -19.91
N ALA A 202 0.74 -4.72 -19.48
CA ALA A 202 1.44 -5.71 -20.29
C ALA A 202 0.53 -6.34 -21.35
N TRP A 203 -0.74 -6.60 -21.04
CA TRP A 203 -1.56 -7.52 -21.84
C TRP A 203 -2.80 -6.89 -22.47
N SER A 204 -3.19 -5.67 -22.13
CA SER A 204 -4.32 -5.02 -22.80
C SER A 204 -4.01 -4.72 -24.26
N HIS A 205 -5.06 -4.65 -25.10
CA HIS A 205 -4.91 -4.24 -26.49
C HIS A 205 -4.23 -2.87 -26.60
N TRP A 206 -4.61 -1.90 -25.76
CA TRP A 206 -4.02 -0.56 -25.80
C TRP A 206 -2.51 -0.60 -25.49
N GLY A 207 -2.11 -1.34 -24.44
CA GLY A 207 -0.69 -1.51 -24.10
C GLY A 207 0.09 -2.17 -25.24
N GLN A 208 -0.42 -3.29 -25.77
CA GLN A 208 0.21 -4.02 -26.88
C GLN A 208 0.40 -3.16 -28.13
N LYS A 209 -0.56 -2.29 -28.44
CA LYS A 209 -0.54 -1.43 -29.62
C LYS A 209 0.43 -0.25 -29.48
N ASN A 210 0.54 0.33 -28.28
CA ASN A 210 1.20 1.64 -28.08
C ASN A 210 2.55 1.55 -27.36
N THR A 211 2.97 0.35 -26.93
CA THR A 211 4.21 0.18 -26.16
C THR A 211 4.91 -1.12 -26.55
N SER A 212 6.22 -1.05 -26.78
CA SER A 212 7.03 -2.22 -27.18
C SER A 212 6.97 -3.32 -26.12
N SER A 213 7.11 -4.57 -26.54
CA SER A 213 7.08 -5.72 -25.64
C SER A 213 8.11 -5.63 -24.52
N PHE A 214 9.34 -5.20 -24.85
CA PHE A 214 10.41 -5.03 -23.86
C PHE A 214 10.02 -4.05 -22.74
N VAL A 215 9.54 -2.86 -23.12
CA VAL A 215 9.12 -1.83 -22.15
C VAL A 215 7.94 -2.30 -21.32
N ARG A 216 6.97 -3.00 -21.93
CA ARG A 216 5.83 -3.56 -21.22
C ARG A 216 6.24 -4.60 -20.17
N ILE A 217 7.09 -5.56 -20.54
CA ILE A 217 7.55 -6.60 -19.62
C ILE A 217 8.34 -5.97 -18.47
N LEU A 218 9.23 -5.02 -18.76
CA LEU A 218 9.98 -4.32 -17.73
C LEU A 218 9.05 -3.57 -16.74
N ALA A 219 8.14 -2.75 -17.26
CA ALA A 219 7.33 -1.83 -16.47
C ALA A 219 6.16 -2.50 -15.73
N PHE A 220 5.60 -3.56 -16.29
CA PHE A 220 4.34 -4.15 -15.81
C PHE A 220 4.47 -5.61 -15.36
N VAL A 221 5.63 -6.25 -15.55
CA VAL A 221 5.91 -7.59 -15.02
C VAL A 221 7.05 -7.53 -14.00
N ILE A 222 8.25 -7.13 -14.46
CA ILE A 222 9.47 -7.15 -13.64
C ILE A 222 9.38 -6.14 -12.51
N ALA A 223 9.01 -4.88 -12.81
CA ALA A 223 8.88 -3.85 -11.79
C ALA A 223 7.84 -4.22 -10.71
N PRO A 224 6.59 -4.62 -11.03
CA PRO A 224 5.64 -5.10 -10.02
C PRO A 224 6.14 -6.28 -9.19
N ALA A 225 6.83 -7.25 -9.79
CA ALA A 225 7.43 -8.37 -9.05
C ALA A 225 8.54 -7.90 -8.08
N ALA A 226 9.36 -6.94 -8.49
CA ALA A 226 10.37 -6.32 -7.65
C ALA A 226 9.76 -5.53 -6.49
N VAL A 227 8.68 -4.77 -6.74
CA VAL A 227 7.90 -4.09 -5.68
C VAL A 227 7.42 -5.11 -4.65
N LEU A 228 6.80 -6.21 -5.10
CA LEU A 228 6.24 -7.22 -4.22
C LEU A 228 7.32 -7.89 -3.36
N THR A 229 8.42 -8.32 -3.99
CA THR A 229 9.54 -8.97 -3.32
C THR A 229 10.17 -8.06 -2.26
N ALA A 230 10.41 -6.80 -2.63
CA ALA A 230 11.03 -5.83 -1.75
C ALA A 230 10.10 -5.36 -0.62
N LEU A 231 8.79 -5.29 -0.86
CA LEU A 231 7.82 -4.99 0.18
C LEU A 231 7.72 -6.14 1.20
N TYR A 232 7.60 -7.38 0.71
CA TYR A 232 7.46 -8.55 1.57
C TYR A 232 8.72 -8.90 2.37
N SER A 233 9.91 -8.61 1.84
CA SER A 233 11.14 -8.77 2.63
C SER A 233 11.17 -7.88 3.88
N ARG A 234 10.36 -6.81 3.93
CA ARG A 234 10.27 -5.85 5.04
C ARG A 234 9.14 -6.16 6.04
N VAL A 235 8.29 -7.16 5.77
CA VAL A 235 7.14 -7.53 6.62
C VAL A 235 7.61 -8.13 7.95
N ARG A 236 6.85 -7.82 9.02
CA ARG A 236 7.06 -8.23 10.42
C ARG A 236 5.78 -8.73 11.08
#